data_AF-A0A831NPB5-F1
#
_entry.id   AF-A0A831NPB5-F1
#
_cell.length_a   1.000
_cell.length_b   1.000
_cell.length_c   1.000
_cell.angle_alpha   90.00
_cell.angle_beta   90.00
_cell.angle_gamma   90.00
#
_symmetry.space_group_name_H-M   'P 1'
#
loop_
_entity.id
_entity.type
_entity.pdbx_description
1 polymer ?
#
loop_
_entity_poly.entity_id
_entity_poly.type
_entity_poly.pdbx_seq_one_letter_code
_entity_poly.pdbx_strand_id
1 'polypeptide(L)'
;MTLKHSLSFIFCLAFTTIAAWAQSNKFSNSIFRFATRAEGQMLITELDDYTRDWNQFDIDVRLQKPQGRKSQLLQFAMEQTLNWSDTEKERISKAMKSLDAEIKKQSYNLDFPKEIIFVKTTQ
;
A
#
# COMPACT_ATOMS: atom_id res chain seq x y z
N MET A 1 47.19 -2.18 -29.23
CA MET A 1 46.02 -1.35 -28.85
C MET A 1 44.83 -2.28 -28.57
N THR A 2 44.89 -3.13 -27.54
CA THR A 2 43.94 -4.27 -27.44
C THR A 2 43.82 -4.88 -26.04
N LEU A 3 43.98 -4.09 -24.96
CA LEU A 3 43.81 -4.65 -23.60
C LEU A 3 42.93 -3.82 -22.65
N LYS A 4 42.67 -2.54 -22.96
CA LYS A 4 41.79 -1.69 -22.13
C LYS A 4 40.31 -1.78 -22.48
N HIS A 5 39.95 -2.18 -23.71
CA HIS A 5 38.56 -2.27 -24.13
C HIS A 5 37.86 -3.58 -23.71
N SER A 6 38.62 -4.62 -23.39
CA SER A 6 38.07 -5.93 -23.02
C SER A 6 37.55 -5.98 -21.58
N LEU A 7 38.09 -5.16 -20.67
CA LEU A 7 37.60 -5.08 -19.28
C LEU A 7 36.35 -4.20 -19.14
N SER A 8 36.18 -3.19 -20.02
CA SER A 8 35.04 -2.28 -19.94
C SER A 8 33.73 -2.90 -20.46
N PHE A 9 33.82 -4.01 -21.21
CA PHE A 9 32.65 -4.68 -21.78
C PHE A 9 32.02 -5.72 -20.83
N ILE A 10 32.74 -6.17 -19.82
CA ILE A 10 32.26 -7.19 -18.86
C ILE A 10 31.48 -6.56 -17.69
N PHE A 11 31.66 -5.26 -17.43
CA PHE A 11 30.95 -4.60 -16.32
C PHE A 11 29.50 -4.17 -16.66
N CYS A 12 29.08 -4.20 -17.93
CA CYS A 12 27.72 -3.82 -18.32
C CYS A 12 26.71 -4.98 -18.44
N LEU A 13 27.15 -6.24 -18.31
CA LEU A 13 26.28 -7.42 -18.51
C LEU A 13 25.80 -8.09 -17.21
N ALA A 14 26.12 -7.56 -16.04
CA ALA A 14 25.72 -8.13 -14.75
C ALA A 14 24.50 -7.44 -14.10
N PHE A 15 23.78 -6.56 -14.81
CA PHE A 15 22.63 -5.83 -14.25
C PHE A 15 21.26 -6.23 -14.80
N THR A 16 21.18 -7.25 -15.65
CA THR A 16 19.91 -7.69 -16.24
C THR A 16 19.59 -9.11 -15.82
N THR A 17 19.01 -9.27 -14.65
CA THR A 17 17.83 -10.13 -14.39
C THR A 17 17.56 -10.17 -12.89
N ILE A 18 17.20 -9.03 -12.30
CA ILE A 18 16.11 -9.12 -11.30
C ILE A 18 14.86 -9.09 -12.16
N ALA A 19 14.47 -10.25 -12.67
CA ALA A 19 13.07 -10.44 -13.04
C ALA A 19 12.31 -10.32 -11.72
N ALA A 20 11.98 -9.08 -11.35
CA ALA A 20 10.92 -8.85 -10.39
C ALA A 20 9.72 -9.53 -11.04
N TRP A 21 9.33 -10.68 -10.51
CA TRP A 21 8.06 -11.28 -10.84
C TRP A 21 7.03 -10.25 -10.43
N ALA A 22 6.66 -9.39 -11.37
CA ALA A 22 5.51 -8.52 -11.24
C ALA A 22 4.32 -9.46 -11.25
N GLN A 23 4.06 -10.09 -10.10
CA GLN A 23 2.85 -10.83 -9.86
C GLN A 23 1.73 -9.83 -10.11
N SER A 24 0.98 -10.02 -11.20
CA SER A 24 -0.08 -9.10 -11.55
C SER A 24 -1.10 -9.14 -10.41
N ASN A 25 -1.07 -8.11 -9.56
CA ASN A 25 -1.95 -7.98 -8.42
C ASN A 25 -3.33 -7.53 -8.92
N LYS A 26 -4.06 -8.45 -9.56
CA LYS A 26 -5.41 -8.22 -10.04
C LYS A 26 -6.42 -8.82 -9.06
N PHE A 27 -7.52 -8.11 -8.84
CA PHE A 27 -8.62 -8.52 -7.99
C PHE A 27 -9.92 -7.92 -8.53
N SER A 28 -10.87 -8.74 -8.99
CA SER A 28 -12.20 -8.32 -9.45
C SER A 28 -12.20 -7.03 -10.28
N ASN A 29 -11.41 -7.02 -11.36
CA ASN A 29 -11.16 -5.89 -12.27
C ASN A 29 -10.34 -4.70 -11.71
N SER A 30 -10.00 -4.71 -10.44
CA SER A 30 -9.05 -3.77 -9.82
C SER A 30 -7.61 -4.25 -9.91
N ILE A 31 -6.69 -3.30 -9.83
CA ILE A 31 -5.30 -3.55 -9.46
C ILE A 31 -5.17 -3.30 -7.94
N PHE A 32 -4.40 -4.12 -7.23
CA PHE A 32 -4.05 -3.82 -5.84
C PHE A 32 -2.54 -3.68 -5.66
N ARG A 33 -2.12 -2.86 -4.70
CA ARG A 33 -0.71 -2.71 -4.34
C ARG A 33 -0.55 -2.34 -2.88
N PHE A 34 0.71 -2.38 -2.43
CA PHE A 34 1.09 -2.06 -1.07
C PHE A 34 1.78 -0.70 -1.06
N ALA A 35 1.28 0.23 -0.27
CA ALA A 35 1.90 1.55 -0.12
C ALA A 35 3.27 1.44 0.57
N THR A 36 4.18 2.33 0.22
CA THR A 36 5.36 2.59 1.07
C THR A 36 4.93 3.32 2.33
N ARG A 37 5.78 3.36 3.37
CA ARG A 37 5.48 4.19 4.56
C ARG A 37 5.24 5.67 4.18
N ALA A 38 6.12 6.26 3.38
CA ALA A 38 6.00 7.66 2.97
C ALA A 38 4.70 7.93 2.19
N GLU A 39 4.34 7.03 1.29
CA GLU A 39 3.06 7.12 0.58
C GLU A 39 1.86 6.93 1.51
N GLY A 40 1.93 5.99 2.45
CA GLY A 40 0.91 5.79 3.47
C GLY A 40 0.70 7.03 4.33
N GLN A 41 1.77 7.77 4.64
CA GLN A 41 1.69 9.06 5.35
C GLN A 41 0.93 10.12 4.55
N MET A 42 1.16 10.18 3.23
CA MET A 42 0.41 11.08 2.35
C MET A 42 -1.06 10.69 2.28
N LEU A 43 -1.36 9.41 2.04
CA LEU A 43 -2.73 8.92 1.87
C LEU A 43 -3.55 9.05 3.15
N ILE A 44 -2.99 8.76 4.33
CA ILE A 44 -3.74 8.81 5.61
C ILE A 44 -4.04 10.25 6.08
N THR A 45 -3.34 11.24 5.51
CA THR A 45 -3.55 12.65 5.83
C THR A 45 -4.39 13.37 4.78
N GLU A 46 -4.76 12.69 3.70
CA GLU A 46 -5.70 13.20 2.71
C GLU A 46 -7.11 13.30 3.34
N LEU A 47 -7.67 14.51 3.30
CA LEU A 47 -9.00 14.76 3.85
C LEU A 47 -10.06 14.31 2.83
N ASP A 48 -10.77 13.24 3.16
CA ASP A 48 -11.99 12.78 2.48
C ASP A 48 -13.26 13.23 3.22
N ASP A 49 -14.44 12.87 2.71
CA ASP A 49 -15.72 13.19 3.35
C ASP A 49 -15.79 12.59 4.76
N TYR A 50 -15.31 11.37 4.94
CA TYR A 50 -15.34 10.66 6.21
C TYR A 50 -14.54 11.37 7.31
N THR A 51 -13.31 11.78 7.00
CA THR A 51 -12.43 12.50 7.92
C THR A 51 -12.89 13.93 8.14
N ARG A 52 -13.52 14.59 7.14
CA ARG A 52 -14.10 15.93 7.30
C ARG A 52 -15.21 15.95 8.34
N ASP A 53 -16.06 14.93 8.37
CA ASP A 53 -17.26 14.90 9.19
C ASP A 53 -17.03 14.53 10.67
N TRP A 54 -15.78 14.25 11.08
CA TRP A 54 -15.47 14.04 12.50
C TRP A 54 -15.79 15.28 13.35
N ASN A 55 -16.64 15.06 14.35
CA ASN A 55 -16.95 16.06 15.35
C ASN A 55 -15.92 16.03 16.51
N GLN A 56 -16.08 16.93 17.47
CA GLN A 56 -15.14 17.04 18.59
C GLN A 56 -15.09 15.78 19.46
N PHE A 57 -16.22 15.11 19.66
CA PHE A 57 -16.28 13.86 20.43
C PHE A 57 -15.50 12.75 19.71
N ASP A 58 -15.65 12.60 18.38
CA ASP A 58 -14.87 11.63 17.60
C ASP A 58 -13.36 11.88 17.74
N ILE A 59 -12.95 13.15 17.66
CA ILE A 59 -11.55 13.55 17.79
C ILE A 59 -11.00 13.22 19.18
N ASP A 60 -11.75 13.56 20.22
CA ASP A 60 -11.34 13.36 21.62
C ASP A 60 -11.23 11.87 21.97
N VAL A 61 -12.18 11.05 21.51
CA VAL A 61 -12.15 9.59 21.71
C VAL A 61 -10.96 8.96 21.00
N ARG A 62 -10.72 9.32 19.72
CA ARG A 62 -9.60 8.77 18.94
C ARG A 62 -8.24 9.19 19.49
N LEU A 63 -8.13 10.41 20.02
CA LEU A 63 -6.92 10.92 20.67
C LEU A 63 -6.81 10.51 22.15
N GLN A 64 -7.84 9.90 22.72
CA GLN A 64 -7.96 9.56 24.14
C GLN A 64 -7.68 10.75 25.08
N LYS A 65 -8.09 11.96 24.68
CA LYS A 65 -7.94 13.17 25.49
C LYS A 65 -9.01 14.21 25.16
N PRO A 66 -9.43 15.04 26.14
CA PRO A 66 -10.37 16.11 25.86
C PRO A 66 -9.75 17.23 25.03
N GLN A 67 -10.58 17.94 24.25
CA GLN A 67 -10.21 19.13 23.48
C GLN A 67 -9.06 18.87 22.49
N GLY A 68 -9.03 17.68 21.89
CA GLY A 68 -8.09 17.29 20.85
C GLY A 68 -8.31 18.09 19.56
N ARG A 69 -7.24 18.29 18.79
CA ARG A 69 -7.33 18.95 17.48
C ARG A 69 -7.27 17.92 16.36
N LYS A 70 -8.04 18.13 15.29
CA LYS A 70 -7.99 17.30 14.08
C LYS A 70 -6.56 17.16 13.52
N SER A 71 -5.77 18.23 13.53
CA SER A 71 -4.36 18.17 13.11
C SER A 71 -3.50 17.24 13.97
N GLN A 72 -3.75 17.17 15.29
CA GLN A 72 -3.06 16.23 16.17
C GLN A 72 -3.46 14.79 15.86
N LEU A 73 -4.73 14.55 15.53
CA LEU A 73 -5.20 13.22 15.14
C LEU A 73 -4.58 12.76 13.80
N LEU A 74 -4.51 13.66 12.81
CA LEU A 74 -3.85 13.35 11.54
C LEU A 74 -2.36 13.08 11.71
N GLN A 75 -1.67 13.88 12.54
CA GLN A 75 -0.27 13.65 12.86
C GLN A 75 -0.07 12.30 13.57
N PHE A 76 -0.91 11.98 14.55
CA PHE A 76 -0.87 10.70 15.23
C PHE A 76 -1.06 9.53 14.25
N ALA A 77 -2.05 9.62 13.34
CA ALA A 77 -2.29 8.60 12.33
C ALA A 77 -1.10 8.44 11.36
N MET A 78 -0.49 9.54 10.93
CA MET A 78 0.72 9.54 10.11
C MET A 78 1.89 8.82 10.80
N GLU A 79 2.07 9.02 12.10
CA GLU A 79 3.12 8.36 12.90
C GLU A 79 2.91 6.85 13.02
N GLN A 80 1.66 6.38 12.95
CA GLN A 80 1.30 4.95 13.01
C GLN A 80 1.59 4.18 11.71
N THR A 81 1.93 4.86 10.61
CA THR A 81 2.21 4.20 9.32
C THR A 81 3.49 3.38 9.34
N LEU A 82 3.44 2.18 8.77
CA LEU A 82 4.52 1.21 8.76
C LEU A 82 4.87 0.74 7.35
N ASN A 83 6.06 0.17 7.19
CA ASN A 83 6.42 -0.55 5.98
C ASN A 83 5.87 -1.98 6.00
N TRP A 84 5.43 -2.44 4.83
CA TRP A 84 5.12 -3.84 4.58
C TRP A 84 6.40 -4.67 4.42
N SER A 85 6.49 -5.78 5.16
CA SER A 85 7.47 -6.82 4.87
C SER A 85 7.03 -7.69 3.69
N ASP A 86 7.97 -8.36 3.04
CA ASP A 86 7.66 -9.20 1.88
C ASP A 86 6.80 -10.41 2.25
N THR A 87 7.01 -11.00 3.43
CA THR A 87 6.16 -12.08 3.98
C THR A 87 4.71 -11.64 4.15
N GLU A 88 4.47 -10.41 4.61
CA GLU A 88 3.12 -9.86 4.76
C GLU A 88 2.46 -9.60 3.41
N LYS A 89 3.21 -9.03 2.46
CA LYS A 89 2.72 -8.80 1.09
C LYS A 89 2.30 -10.12 0.44
N GLU A 90 3.11 -11.18 0.60
CA GLU A 90 2.80 -12.50 0.07
C GLU A 90 1.51 -13.07 0.69
N ARG A 91 1.40 -12.99 2.01
CA ARG A 91 0.20 -13.47 2.75
C ARG A 91 -1.07 -12.77 2.28
N ILE A 92 -1.06 -11.44 2.17
CA ILE A 92 -2.22 -10.66 1.72
C ILE A 92 -2.50 -10.95 0.25
N SER A 93 -1.48 -11.03 -0.60
CA SER A 93 -1.66 -11.35 -2.03
C SER A 93 -2.33 -12.71 -2.22
N LYS A 94 -1.99 -13.71 -1.40
CA LYS A 94 -2.65 -15.01 -1.41
C LYS A 94 -4.11 -14.93 -0.99
N ALA A 95 -4.42 -14.15 0.05
CA ALA A 95 -5.79 -13.91 0.50
C ALA A 95 -6.63 -13.22 -0.59
N MET A 96 -6.09 -12.20 -1.25
CA MET A 96 -6.74 -11.50 -2.35
C MET A 96 -7.07 -12.44 -3.52
N LYS A 97 -6.12 -13.30 -3.92
CA LYS A 97 -6.37 -14.31 -4.96
C LYS A 97 -7.47 -15.29 -4.56
N SER A 98 -7.51 -15.72 -3.29
CA SER A 98 -8.55 -16.62 -2.79
C SER A 98 -9.92 -15.97 -2.81
N LEU A 99 -10.01 -14.70 -2.42
CA LEU A 99 -11.26 -13.93 -2.46
C LEU A 99 -11.73 -13.70 -3.90
N ASP A 100 -10.82 -13.34 -4.82
CA ASP A 100 -11.14 -13.16 -6.24
C ASP A 100 -11.71 -14.44 -6.87
N ALA A 101 -11.14 -15.60 -6.53
CA ALA A 101 -11.65 -16.89 -7.00
C ALA A 101 -13.07 -17.16 -6.51
N GLU A 102 -13.38 -16.84 -5.25
CA GLU A 102 -14.71 -17.06 -4.68
C GLU A 102 -15.76 -16.10 -5.24
N ILE A 103 -15.39 -14.82 -5.43
CA ILE A 103 -16.24 -13.82 -6.10
C ILE A 103 -16.64 -14.30 -7.50
N LYS A 104 -15.66 -14.80 -8.27
CA LYS A 104 -15.90 -15.35 -9.62
C LYS A 104 -16.77 -16.59 -9.60
N LYS A 105 -16.51 -17.51 -8.67
CA LYS A 105 -17.29 -18.75 -8.51
C LYS A 105 -18.75 -18.47 -8.22
N GLN A 106 -19.03 -17.47 -7.37
CA GLN A 106 -20.40 -17.08 -7.02
C GLN A 106 -21.03 -16.13 -8.06
N SER A 107 -20.30 -15.77 -9.13
CA SER A 107 -20.75 -14.84 -10.17
C SER A 107 -21.21 -13.48 -9.61
N TYR A 108 -20.58 -13.01 -8.54
CA TYR A 108 -20.89 -11.70 -7.99
C TYR A 108 -20.41 -10.59 -8.92
N ASN A 109 -21.29 -9.65 -9.21
CA ASN A 109 -20.96 -8.40 -9.90
C ASN A 109 -20.75 -7.29 -8.86
N LEU A 110 -19.51 -7.11 -8.43
CA LEU A 110 -19.13 -6.10 -7.45
C LEU A 110 -18.41 -4.97 -8.16
N ASP A 111 -18.82 -3.73 -7.87
CA ASP A 111 -18.19 -2.53 -8.42
C ASP A 111 -17.02 -2.11 -7.53
N PHE A 112 -15.82 -2.57 -7.87
CA PHE A 112 -14.60 -2.18 -7.18
C PHE A 112 -13.92 -0.99 -7.88
N PRO A 113 -13.21 -0.13 -7.12
CA PRO A 113 -12.42 0.95 -7.72
C PRO A 113 -11.34 0.40 -8.65
N LYS A 114 -10.82 1.23 -9.56
CA LYS A 114 -9.74 0.82 -10.48
C LYS A 114 -8.48 0.35 -9.74
N GLU A 115 -8.20 0.95 -8.59
CA GLU A 115 -7.03 0.65 -7.77
C GLU A 115 -7.40 0.53 -6.29
N ILE A 116 -6.78 -0.45 -5.62
CA ILE A 116 -6.86 -0.68 -4.17
C ILE A 116 -5.45 -0.57 -3.59
N ILE A 117 -5.24 0.38 -2.69
CA ILE A 117 -3.93 0.62 -2.08
C ILE A 117 -3.99 0.19 -0.60
N PHE A 118 -3.17 -0.80 -0.23
CA PHE A 118 -3.04 -1.26 1.14
C PHE A 118 -2.03 -0.41 1.92
N VAL A 119 -2.52 0.31 2.93
CA VAL A 119 -1.72 1.05 3.91
C VAL A 119 -1.59 0.22 5.18
N LYS A 120 -0.38 0.13 5.75
CA LYS A 120 -0.13 -0.57 7.01
C LYS A 120 -0.03 0.43 8.16
N THR A 121 -0.78 0.17 9.22
CA THR A 121 -0.74 0.92 10.48
C THR A 121 -0.47 -0.01 11.67
N THR A 122 -0.16 0.56 12.82
CA THR A 122 -0.05 -0.15 14.11
C THR A 122 -1.41 -0.48 14.75
N GLN A 123 -2.45 0.29 14.40
CA GLN A 123 -3.84 0.07 14.81
C GLN A 123 -4.57 -0.82 13.82
#